data_AF-A0A1L3Q034-F1
#
_entry.id   AF-A0A1L3Q034-F1
#
_cell.length_a   1.000
_cell.length_b   1.000
_cell.length_c   1.000
_cell.angle_alpha   90.00
_cell.angle_beta   90.00
_cell.angle_gamma   90.00
#
_symmetry.space_group_name_H-M   'P 1'
#
loop_
_entity.id
_entity.type
_entity.pdbx_description
1 polymer ?
#
loop_
_entity_poly.entity_id
_entity_poly.type
_entity_poly.pdbx_seq_one_letter_code
_entity_poly.pdbx_strand_id
1 'polypeptide(L)'
;MDKETYLKATRKQKRNKQTSLCCVECGEDDLSVIEMHHVYGRCNSDETIPLCKSCHFKTTAEQNKVSPKKRSKKAKPIEQRGFWFISVGALLRGIGDQLLSYGHELMKHD
;
A
#
# COMPACT_ATOMS: atom_id res chain seq x y z
N MET A 1 -18.90 4.80 -9.67
CA MET A 1 -17.68 5.36 -10.28
C MET A 1 -18.01 5.69 -11.73
N ASP A 2 -17.80 6.92 -12.18
CA ASP A 2 -18.09 7.27 -13.58
C ASP A 2 -17.04 6.67 -14.53
N LYS A 3 -17.38 6.61 -15.82
CA LYS A 3 -16.57 5.99 -16.87
C LYS A 3 -15.20 6.65 -17.01
N GLU A 4 -15.10 7.96 -16.81
CA GLU A 4 -13.84 8.69 -16.92
C GLU A 4 -12.91 8.37 -15.75
N THR A 5 -13.45 8.35 -14.52
CA THR A 5 -12.73 7.94 -13.32
C THR A 5 -12.25 6.49 -13.43
N TYR A 6 -13.10 5.59 -13.92
CA TYR A 6 -12.73 4.18 -14.17
C TYR A 6 -11.58 4.04 -15.19
N LEU A 7 -11.65 4.78 -16.31
CA LEU A 7 -10.62 4.75 -17.36
C LEU A 7 -9.30 5.36 -16.89
N LYS A 8 -9.32 6.42 -16.07
CA LYS A 8 -8.11 7.01 -15.48
C LYS A 8 -7.46 6.05 -14.48
N ALA A 9 -8.25 5.38 -13.65
CA ALA A 9 -7.75 4.38 -12.69
C ALA A 9 -7.11 3.18 -13.40
N THR A 10 -7.79 2.62 -14.40
CA THR A 10 -7.28 1.46 -15.17
C THR A 10 -6.04 1.79 -16.01
N ARG A 11 -5.89 3.01 -16.53
CA ARG A 11 -4.66 3.43 -17.24
C ARG A 11 -3.43 3.44 -16.33
N LYS A 12 -3.57 3.87 -15.07
CA LYS A 12 -2.47 3.86 -14.08
C LYS A 12 -2.01 2.44 -13.73
N GLN A 13 -2.91 1.47 -13.88
CA GLN A 13 -2.69 0.05 -13.62
C GLN A 13 -2.16 -0.72 -14.84
N LYS A 14 -1.88 -0.06 -15.98
CA LYS A 14 -1.29 -0.74 -17.12
C LYS A 14 0.20 -1.01 -16.92
N ARG A 15 0.62 -2.26 -17.10
CA ARG A 15 2.01 -2.73 -17.23
C ARG A 15 2.09 -3.56 -18.50
N ASN A 16 3.13 -3.40 -19.30
CA ASN A 16 3.28 -4.12 -20.58
C ASN A 16 2.06 -3.99 -21.52
N LYS A 17 1.44 -2.81 -21.57
CA LYS A 17 0.21 -2.48 -22.35
C LYS A 17 -1.06 -3.23 -21.92
N GLN A 18 -1.00 -4.09 -20.90
CA GLN A 18 -2.14 -4.76 -20.30
C GLN A 18 -2.41 -4.22 -18.90
N THR A 19 -3.67 -4.21 -18.47
CA THR A 19 -3.99 -3.86 -17.07
C THR A 19 -3.64 -5.07 -16.21
N SER A 20 -2.63 -4.96 -15.35
CA SER A 20 -2.26 -6.01 -14.40
C SER A 20 -2.45 -5.52 -12.97
N LEU A 21 -3.05 -6.37 -12.14
CA LEU A 21 -3.10 -6.13 -10.70
C LEU A 21 -1.72 -6.49 -10.14
N CYS A 22 -1.00 -5.50 -9.63
CA CYS A 22 0.33 -5.69 -9.05
C CYS A 22 0.44 -5.01 -7.69
N CYS A 23 1.41 -5.44 -6.89
CA CYS A 23 1.79 -4.78 -5.66
C CYS A 23 2.15 -3.33 -5.93
N VAL A 24 1.54 -2.38 -5.20
CA VAL A 24 1.85 -0.95 -5.37
C VAL A 24 3.24 -0.55 -4.87
N GLU A 25 3.84 -1.35 -3.98
CA GLU A 25 5.18 -1.08 -3.44
C GLU A 25 6.28 -1.58 -4.40
N CYS A 26 6.30 -2.88 -4.71
CA CYS A 26 7.41 -3.51 -5.43
C CYS A 26 7.08 -3.97 -6.85
N GLY A 27 5.83 -3.84 -7.31
CA GLY A 27 5.43 -4.24 -8.66
C GLY A 27 5.24 -5.75 -8.89
N GLU A 28 5.41 -6.61 -7.87
CA GLU A 28 5.04 -8.04 -7.92
C GLU A 28 3.65 -8.23 -8.53
N ASP A 29 3.52 -9.13 -9.50
CA ASP A 29 2.31 -9.34 -10.29
C ASP A 29 1.80 -10.78 -10.30
N ASP A 30 2.43 -11.70 -9.56
CA ASP A 30 1.85 -13.00 -9.24
C ASP A 30 0.60 -12.83 -8.36
N LEU A 31 -0.57 -12.96 -8.99
CA LEU A 31 -1.88 -12.81 -8.35
C LEU A 31 -2.09 -13.76 -7.16
N SER A 32 -1.38 -14.89 -7.09
CA SER A 32 -1.51 -15.86 -5.99
C SER A 32 -0.95 -15.33 -4.65
N VAL A 33 -0.11 -14.28 -4.72
CA VAL A 33 0.50 -13.64 -3.56
C VAL A 33 0.03 -12.21 -3.34
N ILE A 34 -0.91 -11.69 -4.14
CA ILE A 34 -1.49 -10.36 -3.95
C ILE A 34 -2.65 -10.40 -2.94
N GLU A 35 -2.62 -9.49 -1.98
CA GLU A 35 -3.66 -9.25 -0.97
C GLU A 35 -4.15 -7.79 -1.04
N MET A 36 -5.44 -7.57 -0.75
CA MET A 36 -6.01 -6.24 -0.68
C MET A 36 -5.80 -5.64 0.71
N HIS A 37 -4.84 -4.74 0.83
CA HIS A 37 -4.45 -4.09 2.08
C HIS A 37 -5.36 -2.90 2.40
N HIS A 38 -5.91 -2.84 3.61
CA HIS A 38 -6.65 -1.66 4.10
C HIS A 38 -5.69 -0.56 4.56
N VAL A 39 -5.58 0.52 3.77
CA VAL A 39 -4.59 1.60 3.98
C VAL A 39 -4.72 2.24 5.36
N TYR A 40 -5.95 2.47 5.83
CA TYR A 40 -6.22 3.08 7.13
C TYR A 40 -6.66 2.06 8.19
N GLY A 41 -6.37 0.78 7.96
CA GLY A 41 -6.82 -0.35 8.76
C GLY A 41 -8.28 -0.71 8.51
N ARG A 42 -8.55 -2.02 8.51
CA ARG A 42 -9.86 -2.62 8.18
C ARG A 42 -11.03 -2.07 8.99
N CYS A 43 -10.78 -1.64 10.22
CA CYS A 43 -11.82 -1.07 11.06
C CYS A 43 -12.11 0.40 10.75
N ASN A 44 -11.25 1.15 10.06
CA ASN A 44 -11.45 2.60 9.92
C ASN A 44 -11.80 3.05 8.49
N SER A 45 -11.49 2.24 7.47
CA SER A 45 -11.81 2.55 6.07
C SER A 45 -11.90 1.28 5.21
N ASP A 46 -12.78 1.32 4.22
CA ASP A 46 -12.88 0.31 3.15
C ASP A 46 -11.89 0.58 2.00
N GLU A 47 -11.09 1.65 2.08
CA GLU A 47 -10.05 1.94 1.10
C GLU A 47 -8.95 0.89 1.14
N THR A 48 -8.79 0.18 0.02
CA THR A 48 -7.81 -0.88 -0.14
C THR A 48 -6.89 -0.67 -1.34
N ILE A 49 -5.66 -1.16 -1.22
CA ILE A 49 -4.64 -1.20 -2.29
C ILE A 49 -4.09 -2.63 -2.44
N PRO A 50 -3.65 -3.03 -3.64
CA PRO A 50 -2.98 -4.32 -3.81
C PRO A 50 -1.54 -4.28 -3.28
N LEU A 51 -1.20 -5.22 -2.40
CA LEU A 51 0.16 -5.48 -1.95
C LEU A 51 0.47 -6.97 -2.06
N CYS A 52 1.71 -7.33 -2.38
CA CYS A 52 2.14 -8.73 -2.23
C CYS A 52 2.23 -9.09 -0.75
N LYS A 53 2.11 -10.38 -0.40
CA LYS A 53 2.18 -10.87 0.99
C LYS A 53 3.38 -10.35 1.79
N SER A 54 4.54 -10.18 1.12
CA SER A 54 5.76 -9.66 1.75
C SER A 54 5.63 -8.17 2.13
N CYS A 55 5.25 -7.32 1.18
CA CYS A 55 5.00 -5.89 1.41
C CYS A 55 3.85 -5.69 2.40
N HIS A 56 2.77 -6.46 2.24
CA HIS A 56 1.62 -6.46 3.12
C HIS A 56 2.01 -6.74 4.58
N PHE A 57 2.87 -7.75 4.81
CA PHE A 57 3.39 -8.08 6.12
C PHE A 57 4.20 -6.93 6.74
N LYS A 58 5.13 -6.33 5.98
CA LYS A 58 5.96 -5.22 6.47
C LYS A 58 5.12 -4.00 6.88
N THR A 59 4.16 -3.61 6.04
CA THR A 59 3.27 -2.47 6.31
C THR A 59 2.35 -2.77 7.50
N THR A 60 1.81 -3.98 7.58
CA THR A 60 1.00 -4.43 8.74
C THR A 60 1.81 -4.51 10.04
N ALA A 61 3.10 -4.83 9.97
CA ALA A 61 3.96 -4.89 11.15
C ALA A 61 4.08 -3.52 11.85
N GLU A 62 4.16 -2.42 11.09
CA GLU A 62 4.13 -1.06 11.68
C GLU A 62 2.77 -0.73 12.28
N GLN A 63 1.68 -1.07 11.58
CA GLN A 63 0.31 -0.88 12.10
C GLN A 63 0.10 -1.63 13.42
N ASN A 64 0.68 -2.84 13.55
CA ASN A 64 0.55 -3.68 14.74
C ASN A 64 1.39 -3.21 15.94
N LYS A 65 2.33 -2.26 15.77
CA LYS A 65 2.97 -1.56 16.89
C LYS A 65 1.98 -0.68 17.66
N VAL A 66 0.85 -0.32 17.04
CA VAL A 66 -0.25 0.40 17.68
C VAL A 66 -1.23 -0.60 18.29
N SER A 67 -1.53 -0.42 19.59
CA SER A 67 -2.41 -1.35 20.30
C SER A 67 -3.82 -1.40 19.68
N PRO A 68 -4.50 -2.57 19.67
CA PRO A 68 -5.84 -2.72 19.07
C PRO A 68 -6.85 -1.67 19.53
N LYS A 69 -6.82 -1.28 20.82
CA LYS A 69 -7.71 -0.24 21.38
C LYS A 69 -7.52 1.10 20.68
N LYS A 70 -6.27 1.50 20.43
CA LYS A 70 -5.90 2.81 19.84
C LYS A 70 -6.12 2.89 18.32
N ARG A 71 -6.27 1.76 17.63
CA ARG A 71 -6.60 1.69 16.19
C ARG A 71 -8.04 1.25 15.90
N SER A 72 -8.88 1.14 16.93
CA SER A 72 -10.29 0.75 16.80
C SER A 72 -11.17 1.92 16.34
N LYS A 73 -12.38 1.61 15.83
CA LYS A 73 -13.42 2.61 15.52
C LYS A 73 -13.77 3.52 16.70
N LYS A 74 -13.53 3.06 17.94
CA LYS A 74 -13.85 3.77 19.19
C LYS A 74 -12.65 4.53 19.77
N ALA A 75 -11.49 4.51 19.10
CA ALA A 75 -10.33 5.25 19.55
C ALA A 75 -10.59 6.77 19.56
N LYS A 76 -9.82 7.52 20.36
CA LYS A 76 -9.94 8.98 20.38
C LYS A 76 -9.58 9.55 19.00
N PRO A 77 -10.15 10.69 18.56
CA PRO A 77 -9.84 11.26 17.25
C PRO A 77 -8.34 11.47 16.97
N ILE A 78 -7.57 11.88 17.98
CA ILE A 78 -6.11 12.04 17.84
C ILE A 78 -5.38 10.70 17.65
N GLU A 79 -5.86 9.63 18.29
CA GLU A 79 -5.28 8.29 18.15
C GLU A 79 -5.58 7.72 16.76
N GLN A 80 -6.79 7.94 16.24
CA GLN A 80 -7.16 7.54 14.87
C GLN A 80 -6.29 8.25 13.82
N ARG A 81 -6.13 9.57 13.93
CA ARG A 81 -5.26 10.33 13.02
C ARG A 81 -3.81 9.87 13.12
N GLY A 82 -3.31 9.65 14.34
CA GLY A 82 -1.97 9.09 14.55
C GLY A 82 -1.80 7.72 13.88
N PHE A 83 -2.78 6.84 14.01
CA PHE A 83 -2.78 5.54 13.33
C PHE A 83 -2.80 5.67 11.80
N TRP A 84 -3.54 6.63 11.24
CA TRP A 84 -3.53 6.89 9.80
C TRP A 84 -2.17 7.35 9.31
N PHE A 85 -1.52 8.29 10.02
CA PHE A 85 -0.16 8.72 9.67
C PHE A 85 0.86 7.58 9.73
N ILE A 86 0.77 6.71 10.75
CA ILE A 86 1.63 5.52 10.84
C ILE A 86 1.39 4.60 9.65
N SER A 87 0.12 4.37 9.29
CA SER A 87 -0.24 3.45 8.21
C SER A 87 0.23 3.95 6.84
N VAL A 88 -0.04 5.21 6.52
CA VAL A 88 0.42 5.84 5.27
C VAL A 88 1.94 5.97 5.26
N GLY A 89 2.56 6.33 6.38
CA GLY A 89 4.01 6.44 6.49
C GLY A 89 4.72 5.11 6.27
N ALA A 90 4.18 4.01 6.79
CA ALA A 90 4.72 2.67 6.58
C ALA A 90 4.71 2.28 5.08
N LEU A 91 3.59 2.54 4.40
CA LEU A 91 3.44 2.33 2.96
C LEU A 91 4.42 3.20 2.15
N LEU A 92 4.49 4.51 2.45
CA LEU A 92 5.38 5.44 1.76
C LEU A 92 6.86 5.08 1.94
N ARG A 93 7.25 4.57 3.12
CA ARG A 93 8.59 4.06 3.36
C ARG A 93 8.89 2.85 2.47
N GLY A 94 7.97 1.89 2.36
CA GLY A 94 8.13 0.74 1.45
C GLY A 94 8.34 1.16 -0.01
N ILE A 95 7.54 2.11 -0.50
CA ILE A 95 7.71 2.69 -1.83
C ILE A 95 9.07 3.39 -1.96
N GLY A 96 9.45 4.19 -0.97
CA GLY A 96 10.74 4.88 -0.94
C GLY A 96 11.94 3.92 -0.99
N ASP A 97 11.89 2.83 -0.22
CA ASP A 97 12.92 1.80 -0.21
C ASP A 97 13.07 1.14 -1.60
N GLN A 98 11.96 0.86 -2.28
CA GLN A 98 11.98 0.32 -3.65
C GLN A 98 12.57 1.31 -4.65
N LEU A 99 12.19 2.59 -4.59
CA LEU A 99 12.75 3.63 -5.45
C LEU A 99 14.26 3.77 -5.27
N LEU A 100 14.74 3.74 -4.02
CA LEU A 100 16.18 3.78 -3.73
C LEU A 100 16.90 2.53 -4.25
N SER A 101 16.33 1.33 -4.08
CA SER A 101 16.91 0.09 -4.59
C SER A 101 17.07 0.13 -6.11
N TYR A 102 16.01 0.47 -6.83
CA TYR A 102 16.06 0.59 -8.29
C TYR A 102 17.04 1.68 -8.74
N GLY A 103 17.05 2.82 -8.06
CA GLY A 103 18.02 3.89 -8.34
C GLY A 103 19.46 3.38 -8.21
N HIS A 104 19.79 2.68 -7.12
CA HIS A 104 21.12 2.12 -6.92
C HIS A 104 21.50 1.03 -7.94
N GLU A 105 20.55 0.22 -8.38
CA GLU A 105 20.79 -0.77 -9.43
C GLU A 105 21.14 -0.10 -10.76
N LEU A 106 20.38 0.91 -11.17
CA LEU A 106 20.64 1.65 -12.40
C LEU A 106 22.03 2.31 -12.39
N MET A 107 22.43 2.91 -11.27
CA MET A 107 23.75 3.55 -11.13
C MET A 107 24.93 2.56 -11.12
N LYS A 108 24.70 1.24 -11.00
CA LYS A 108 25.75 0.21 -11.08
C LYS A 108 25.96 -0.32 -12.50
N HIS A 109 25.06 0.01 -13.42
CA HIS A 109 25.09 -0.45 -14.81
C HIS A 109 25.65 0.62 -15.78
N ASP A 110 26.32 1.65 -15.23
CA ASP A 110 27.16 2.61 -15.97
C ASP A 110 28.62 2.13 -16.06
#